data_AF-A0A4Q4RX67-F1
#
_entry.id   AF-A0A4Q4RX67-F1
#
_cell.length_a   1.000
_cell.length_b   1.000
_cell.length_c   1.000
_cell.angle_alpha   90.00
_cell.angle_beta   90.00
_cell.angle_gamma   90.00
#
_symmetry.space_group_name_H-M   'P 1'
#
loop_
_entity.id
_entity.type
_entity.pdbx_description
1 polymer ?
#
loop_
_entity_poly.entity_id
_entity_poly.type
_entity_poly.pdbx_seq_one_letter_code
_entity_poly.pdbx_strand_id
1 'polypeptide(L)'
;MLKSGIQQALRASMRRPAIRRSAFSPMKKSFAPALSTRFASTDATKDGKIHQVIGAIVDVKFDTEQLPAILNAVTTQNGDQKLILEVAQHLGENVVRCIAMDGTEGLVRGSKATDTGAPIKIPVGHGTLGRIMNVTGDPIDERGPIKATKYAPIHADPPEFTEQSTSAEVLVTGIKVVDLLAPYARGGKIGLFGGAGVGKTVFIQELINNIAKAHGGFSVFTGVGERTREGNDLYHEMQETSVIQLDGDSKVALVFGQMNEPPGARARVALTGKYSFHLYPSHL
;
A
#
# COMPACT_ATOMS: atom_id res chain seq x y z
N MET A 1 -30.33 78.07 57.64
CA MET A 1 -30.49 79.33 56.87
C MET A 1 -30.79 78.97 55.42
N LEU A 2 -31.99 79.39 54.98
CA LEU A 2 -32.41 79.78 53.61
C LEU A 2 -31.99 78.98 52.35
N LYS A 3 -33.03 78.47 51.65
CA LYS A 3 -33.33 78.57 50.19
C LYS A 3 -32.38 77.87 49.20
N SER A 4 -32.73 77.35 48.02
CA SER A 4 -33.95 76.96 47.29
C SER A 4 -33.48 76.56 45.87
N GLY A 5 -34.06 75.52 45.25
CA GLY A 5 -33.98 75.26 43.80
C GLY A 5 -32.67 74.58 43.33
N ILE A 6 -32.65 73.58 42.45
CA ILE A 6 -33.46 73.36 41.24
C ILE A 6 -33.57 71.84 40.98
N GLN A 7 -34.74 71.42 40.50
CA GLN A 7 -35.08 70.06 40.05
C GLN A 7 -34.38 69.66 38.73
N GLN A 8 -34.55 68.38 38.37
CA GLN A 8 -34.30 67.69 37.09
C GLN A 8 -32.91 67.06 36.94
N ALA A 9 -32.74 65.81 36.54
CA ALA A 9 -33.67 64.75 36.13
C ALA A 9 -32.97 63.38 36.21
N LEU A 10 -33.75 62.35 36.54
CA LEU A 10 -33.68 60.95 36.07
C LEU A 10 -32.30 60.35 35.75
N ARG A 11 -31.73 59.61 36.72
CA ARG A 11 -30.81 58.50 36.46
C ARG A 11 -31.57 57.35 35.79
N ALA A 12 -31.63 57.35 34.46
CA ALA A 12 -31.94 56.14 33.70
C ALA A 12 -30.62 55.38 33.46
N SER A 13 -30.49 54.21 34.06
CA SER A 13 -29.40 53.27 33.83
C SER A 13 -29.38 52.81 32.36
N MET A 14 -28.44 53.31 31.56
CA MET A 14 -28.15 52.72 30.25
C MET A 14 -27.58 51.32 30.45
N ARG A 15 -28.43 50.30 30.36
CA ARG A 15 -28.02 48.93 30.06
C ARG A 15 -27.37 48.93 28.68
N ARG A 16 -26.05 48.69 28.63
CA ARG A 16 -25.35 48.37 27.38
C ARG A 16 -26.03 47.15 26.75
N PRO A 17 -26.35 47.16 25.44
CA PRO A 17 -26.85 45.97 24.78
C PRO A 17 -25.71 44.95 24.73
N ALA A 18 -25.93 43.78 25.32
CA ALA A 18 -25.03 42.65 25.17
C ALA A 18 -25.04 42.24 23.69
N ILE A 19 -23.92 42.45 23.01
CA ILE A 19 -23.68 41.90 21.68
C ILE A 19 -23.71 40.38 21.85
N ARG A 20 -24.82 39.74 21.47
CA ARG A 20 -24.86 38.29 21.28
C ARG A 20 -23.86 37.97 20.18
N ARG A 21 -22.66 37.51 20.56
CA ARG A 21 -21.83 36.72 19.66
C ARG A 21 -22.65 35.50 19.30
N SER A 22 -23.25 35.48 18.11
CA SER A 22 -23.69 34.20 17.57
C SER A 22 -22.43 33.34 17.49
N ALA A 23 -22.41 32.27 18.27
CA ALA A 23 -21.41 31.24 18.07
C ALA A 23 -21.60 30.76 16.64
N PHE A 24 -20.64 31.07 15.77
CA PHE A 24 -20.51 30.36 14.51
C PHE A 24 -20.35 28.89 14.89
N SER A 25 -21.43 28.12 14.76
CA SER A 25 -21.35 26.68 14.78
C SER A 25 -20.49 26.31 13.56
N PRO A 26 -19.29 25.72 13.72
CA PRO A 26 -18.64 25.16 12.57
C PRO A 26 -19.58 24.07 12.04
N MET A 27 -20.05 24.23 10.80
CA MET A 27 -20.62 23.11 10.05
C MET A 27 -19.62 21.96 10.21
N LYS A 28 -20.04 20.86 10.84
CA LYS A 28 -19.37 19.58 10.66
C LYS A 28 -19.47 19.26 9.18
N LYS A 29 -18.51 19.73 8.39
CA LYS A 29 -18.27 19.19 7.06
C LYS A 29 -17.86 17.76 7.32
N SER A 30 -18.80 16.85 7.09
CA SER A 30 -18.51 15.45 6.81
C SER A 30 -17.63 15.42 5.55
N PHE A 31 -16.34 15.73 5.71
CA PHE A 31 -15.31 15.28 4.80
C PHE A 31 -15.08 13.80 5.13
N ALA A 32 -16.04 12.96 4.70
CA ALA A 32 -15.64 11.63 4.30
C ALA A 32 -14.64 11.85 3.16
N PRO A 33 -13.41 11.31 3.26
CA PRO A 33 -12.43 11.55 2.23
C PRO A 33 -12.98 10.96 0.93
N ALA A 34 -12.92 11.73 -0.15
CA ALA A 34 -13.27 11.29 -1.50
C ALA A 34 -12.37 10.13 -2.01
N LEU A 35 -11.46 9.62 -1.19
CA LEU A 35 -10.63 8.42 -1.40
C LEU A 35 -11.47 7.18 -1.72
N SER A 36 -12.66 7.02 -1.14
CA SER A 36 -13.49 5.84 -1.40
C SER A 36 -14.13 5.85 -2.80
N THR A 37 -14.20 7.00 -3.48
CA THR A 37 -15.01 7.16 -4.70
C THR A 37 -14.27 6.87 -6.00
N ARG A 38 -12.93 6.77 -5.98
CA ARG A 38 -12.14 6.48 -7.20
C ARG A 38 -11.83 5.00 -7.40
N PHE A 39 -11.86 4.21 -6.34
CA PHE A 39 -11.51 2.78 -6.35
C PHE A 39 -12.68 1.85 -6.01
N ALA A 40 -13.86 2.38 -5.68
CA ALA A 40 -15.04 1.58 -5.39
C ALA A 40 -16.12 1.84 -6.44
N SER A 41 -16.11 1.06 -7.52
CA SER A 41 -17.38 0.62 -8.08
C SER A 41 -17.96 -0.39 -7.09
N THR A 42 -18.95 0.00 -6.29
CA THR A 42 -19.58 -0.86 -5.28
C THR A 42 -20.36 -2.05 -5.85
N ASP A 43 -20.52 -2.12 -7.17
CA ASP A 43 -21.19 -3.23 -7.84
C ASP A 43 -20.16 -4.06 -8.61
N ALA A 44 -19.85 -5.25 -8.09
CA ALA A 44 -19.07 -6.24 -8.82
C ALA A 44 -19.82 -6.63 -10.10
N THR A 45 -19.15 -6.51 -11.24
CA THR A 45 -19.70 -6.98 -12.52
C THR A 45 -19.57 -8.48 -12.58
N LYS A 46 -20.71 -9.18 -12.48
CA LYS A 46 -20.73 -10.55 -11.97
C LYS A 46 -19.78 -11.48 -12.72
N ASP A 47 -19.92 -11.59 -14.03
CA ASP A 47 -19.18 -12.58 -14.81
C ASP A 47 -18.87 -12.07 -16.22
N GLY A 48 -17.66 -12.35 -16.69
CA GLY A 48 -17.18 -12.18 -18.04
C GLY A 48 -16.52 -13.46 -18.55
N LYS A 49 -16.07 -13.43 -19.80
CA LYS A 49 -15.40 -14.56 -20.46
C LYS A 49 -14.11 -14.10 -21.11
N ILE A 50 -13.09 -14.96 -21.06
CA ILE A 50 -11.83 -14.72 -21.76
C ILE A 50 -12.10 -14.61 -23.26
N HIS A 51 -11.80 -13.45 -23.85
CA HIS A 51 -12.00 -13.19 -25.26
C HIS A 51 -10.73 -13.51 -26.07
N GLN A 52 -9.58 -13.02 -25.60
CA GLN A 52 -8.30 -13.20 -26.26
C GLN A 52 -7.16 -13.27 -25.25
N VAL A 53 -6.13 -14.04 -25.57
CA VAL A 53 -4.90 -14.19 -24.76
C VAL A 53 -3.70 -13.93 -25.67
N ILE A 54 -2.87 -12.96 -25.30
CA ILE A 54 -1.65 -12.56 -26.01
C ILE A 54 -0.51 -12.46 -24.98
N GLY A 55 0.19 -13.57 -24.75
CA GLY A 55 1.20 -13.63 -23.68
C GLY A 55 0.56 -13.28 -22.32
N ALA A 56 1.15 -12.31 -21.61
CA ALA A 56 0.64 -11.84 -20.32
C ALA A 56 -0.57 -10.87 -20.42
N ILE A 57 -1.01 -10.53 -21.64
CA ILE A 57 -2.16 -9.66 -21.87
C ILE A 57 -3.38 -10.54 -22.13
N VAL A 58 -4.45 -10.32 -21.36
CA VAL A 58 -5.69 -11.09 -21.44
C VAL A 58 -6.85 -10.14 -21.62
N ASP A 59 -7.55 -10.24 -22.74
CA ASP A 59 -8.76 -9.46 -22.99
C ASP A 59 -9.97 -10.26 -22.49
N VAL A 60 -10.79 -9.64 -21.64
CA VAL A 60 -11.97 -10.23 -21.03
C VAL A 60 -13.20 -9.48 -21.51
N LYS A 61 -14.18 -10.21 -22.05
CA LYS A 61 -15.45 -9.65 -22.49
C LYS A 61 -16.50 -9.87 -21.41
N PHE A 62 -17.15 -8.80 -21.00
CA PHE A 62 -18.27 -8.84 -20.06
C PHE A 62 -19.59 -8.80 -20.84
N ASP A 63 -20.57 -9.56 -20.37
CA ASP A 63 -21.89 -9.60 -21.01
C ASP A 63 -22.74 -8.36 -20.68
N THR A 64 -22.32 -7.57 -19.69
CA THR A 64 -22.98 -6.35 -19.21
C THR A 64 -22.31 -5.07 -19.72
N GLU A 65 -23.07 -3.98 -19.84
CA GLU A 65 -22.53 -2.65 -20.12
C GLU A 65 -21.72 -2.07 -18.94
N GLN A 66 -22.03 -2.54 -17.73
CA GLN A 66 -21.21 -2.23 -16.57
C GLN A 66 -19.91 -3.05 -16.69
N LEU A 67 -18.78 -2.35 -16.70
CA LEU A 67 -17.44 -2.91 -16.77
C LEU A 67 -16.69 -2.70 -15.47
N PRO A 68 -15.77 -3.61 -15.10
CA PRO A 68 -14.88 -3.39 -13.96
C PRO A 68 -14.09 -2.09 -14.11
N ALA A 69 -13.87 -1.38 -13.01
CA ALA A 69 -13.01 -0.21 -13.02
C ALA A 69 -11.57 -0.56 -13.42
N ILE A 70 -10.84 0.43 -13.96
CA ILE A 70 -9.40 0.28 -14.18
C ILE A 70 -8.73 0.02 -12.83
N LEU A 71 -7.74 -0.88 -12.82
CA LEU A 71 -7.03 -1.40 -11.64
C LEU A 71 -7.82 -2.41 -10.80
N ASN A 72 -9.07 -2.75 -11.14
CA ASN A 72 -9.77 -3.85 -10.47
C ASN A 72 -9.11 -5.19 -10.81
N ALA A 73 -9.16 -6.10 -9.83
CA ALA A 73 -8.76 -7.47 -10.01
C ALA A 73 -9.92 -8.30 -10.58
N VAL A 74 -9.63 -9.09 -11.60
CA VAL A 74 -10.51 -10.08 -12.21
C VAL A 74 -9.90 -11.46 -11.97
N THR A 75 -10.67 -12.37 -11.39
CA THR A 75 -10.22 -13.74 -11.09
C THR A 75 -10.71 -14.70 -12.15
N THR A 76 -9.83 -15.57 -12.63
CA THR A 76 -10.16 -16.69 -13.53
C THR A 76 -9.51 -17.96 -13.01
N GLN A 77 -10.03 -19.12 -13.43
CA GLN A 77 -9.36 -20.40 -13.19
C GLN A 77 -8.48 -20.75 -14.40
N ASN A 78 -7.26 -21.20 -14.14
CA ASN A 78 -6.36 -21.78 -15.13
C ASN A 78 -5.95 -23.18 -14.63
N GLY A 79 -6.65 -24.22 -15.09
CA GLY A 79 -6.56 -25.55 -14.48
C GLY A 79 -7.00 -25.51 -13.01
N ASP A 80 -6.18 -26.04 -12.11
CA ASP A 80 -6.43 -26.06 -10.66
C ASP A 80 -5.97 -24.78 -9.96
N GLN A 81 -5.32 -23.86 -10.67
CA GLN A 81 -4.76 -22.64 -10.10
C GLN A 81 -5.67 -21.43 -10.34
N LYS A 82 -5.76 -20.57 -9.32
CA LYS A 82 -6.44 -19.28 -9.41
C LYS A 82 -5.51 -18.27 -10.06
N LEU A 83 -5.88 -17.78 -11.23
CA LEU A 83 -5.16 -16.72 -11.93
C LEU A 83 -5.83 -15.37 -11.66
N ILE A 84 -5.02 -14.39 -11.24
CA ILE A 84 -5.46 -13.01 -11.02
C ILE A 84 -5.03 -12.17 -12.21
N LEU A 85 -5.98 -11.42 -12.76
CA LEU A 85 -5.80 -10.46 -13.83
C LEU A 85 -6.08 -9.06 -13.28
N GLU A 86 -5.31 -8.05 -13.65
CA GLU A 86 -5.59 -6.65 -13.32
C GLU A 86 -6.06 -5.90 -14.55
N VAL A 87 -7.19 -5.19 -14.46
CA VAL A 87 -7.73 -4.40 -15.56
C VAL A 87 -6.84 -3.18 -15.82
N ALA A 88 -6.27 -3.09 -17.02
CA ALA A 88 -5.38 -1.99 -17.41
C ALA A 88 -6.10 -0.90 -18.23
N GLN A 89 -7.04 -1.29 -19.10
CA GLN A 89 -7.79 -0.35 -19.93
C GLN A 89 -9.10 -0.96 -20.44
N HIS A 90 -10.03 -0.10 -20.86
CA HIS A 90 -11.26 -0.50 -21.57
C HIS A 90 -11.04 -0.35 -23.08
N LEU A 91 -11.36 -1.39 -23.86
CA LEU A 91 -11.18 -1.39 -25.32
C LEU A 91 -12.43 -0.94 -26.08
N GLY A 92 -13.60 -0.99 -25.43
CA GLY A 92 -14.91 -0.86 -26.08
C GLY A 92 -15.57 -2.23 -26.30
N GLU A 93 -16.81 -2.24 -26.81
CA GLU A 93 -17.59 -3.47 -27.07
C GLU A 93 -17.71 -4.42 -25.85
N ASN A 94 -17.76 -3.83 -24.66
CA ASN A 94 -17.75 -4.51 -23.36
C ASN A 94 -16.50 -5.38 -23.11
N VAL A 95 -15.38 -5.05 -23.75
CA VAL A 95 -14.09 -5.73 -23.57
C VAL A 95 -13.15 -4.86 -22.73
N VAL A 96 -12.55 -5.49 -21.72
CA VAL A 96 -11.47 -4.90 -20.92
C VAL A 96 -10.18 -5.65 -21.18
N ARG A 97 -9.07 -4.90 -21.27
CA ARG A 97 -7.74 -5.48 -21.37
C ARG A 97 -7.14 -5.60 -19.98
N CYS A 98 -6.76 -6.81 -19.64
CA CYS A 98 -6.14 -7.13 -18.36
C CYS A 98 -4.69 -7.56 -18.53
N ILE A 99 -3.92 -7.42 -17.45
CA ILE A 99 -2.55 -7.92 -17.32
C ILE A 99 -2.59 -9.08 -16.32
N ALA A 100 -2.06 -10.23 -16.72
CA ALA A 100 -1.98 -11.40 -15.86
C ALA A 100 -0.86 -11.26 -14.81
N MET A 101 -1.17 -11.66 -13.57
CA MET A 101 -0.21 -11.70 -12.46
C MET A 101 0.56 -13.02 -12.40
N ASP A 102 0.15 -14.04 -13.15
CA ASP A 102 0.82 -15.34 -13.24
C ASP A 102 0.80 -15.85 -14.70
N GLY A 103 1.39 -17.03 -14.94
CA GLY A 103 1.42 -17.70 -16.23
C GLY A 103 0.04 -17.84 -16.86
N THR A 104 -0.05 -17.53 -18.15
CA THR A 104 -1.27 -17.65 -18.96
C THR A 104 -1.28 -18.90 -19.84
N GLU A 105 -0.25 -19.76 -19.70
CA GLU A 105 -0.19 -21.05 -20.37
C GLU A 105 -1.38 -21.91 -19.96
N GLY A 106 -2.09 -22.47 -20.94
CA GLY A 106 -3.29 -23.27 -20.69
C GLY A 106 -4.60 -22.48 -20.53
N LEU A 107 -4.55 -21.14 -20.49
CA LEU A 107 -5.77 -20.33 -20.40
C LEU A 107 -6.60 -20.41 -21.70
N VAL A 108 -7.81 -20.94 -21.61
CA VAL A 108 -8.68 -21.16 -22.77
C VAL A 108 -9.66 -20.00 -22.97
N ARG A 109 -9.90 -19.62 -24.23
CA ARG A 109 -10.95 -18.64 -24.58
C ARG A 109 -12.33 -19.16 -24.18
N GLY A 110 -13.19 -18.26 -23.73
CA GLY A 110 -14.51 -18.60 -23.19
C GLY A 110 -14.49 -19.00 -21.72
N SER A 111 -13.31 -19.18 -21.10
CA SER A 111 -13.20 -19.44 -19.65
C SER A 111 -13.84 -18.32 -18.85
N LYS A 112 -14.42 -18.70 -17.71
CA LYS A 112 -15.12 -17.77 -16.82
C LYS A 112 -14.13 -16.85 -16.11
N ALA A 113 -14.38 -15.56 -16.17
CA ALA A 113 -13.66 -14.52 -15.44
C ALA A 113 -14.64 -13.72 -14.59
N THR A 114 -14.29 -13.46 -13.34
CA THR A 114 -15.19 -12.81 -12.37
C THR A 114 -14.52 -11.56 -11.82
N ASP A 115 -15.20 -10.42 -11.89
CA ASP A 115 -14.74 -9.18 -11.27
C ASP A 115 -14.82 -9.30 -9.75
N THR A 116 -13.74 -8.91 -9.07
CA THR A 116 -13.74 -8.86 -7.60
C THR A 116 -14.36 -7.58 -7.06
N GLY A 117 -14.62 -6.59 -7.92
CA GLY A 117 -15.16 -5.28 -7.57
C GLY A 117 -14.15 -4.37 -6.84
N ALA A 118 -12.89 -4.80 -6.71
CA ALA A 118 -11.85 -4.03 -6.06
C ALA A 118 -10.48 -4.32 -6.70
N PRO A 119 -9.47 -3.46 -6.44
CA PRO A 119 -8.09 -3.77 -6.78
C PRO A 119 -7.56 -5.03 -6.08
N ILE A 120 -6.40 -5.53 -6.52
CA ILE A 120 -5.71 -6.64 -5.83
C ILE A 120 -5.49 -6.25 -4.36
N LYS A 121 -5.99 -7.09 -3.45
CA LYS A 121 -5.91 -6.90 -2.00
C LYS A 121 -4.94 -7.91 -1.40
N ILE A 122 -4.03 -7.40 -0.58
CA ILE A 122 -2.96 -8.18 0.04
C ILE A 122 -3.13 -8.21 1.57
N PRO A 123 -2.68 -9.27 2.25
CA PRO A 123 -2.66 -9.30 3.71
C PRO A 123 -1.70 -8.24 4.24
N VAL A 124 -2.10 -7.53 5.29
CA VAL A 124 -1.26 -6.53 5.96
C VAL A 124 -1.22 -6.75 7.47
N GLY A 125 -0.14 -6.29 8.08
CA GLY A 125 0.03 -6.26 9.53
C GLY A 125 1.02 -7.26 10.09
N HIS A 126 1.12 -7.35 11.41
CA HIS A 126 2.19 -8.14 12.07
C HIS A 126 2.20 -9.62 11.66
N GLY A 127 1.07 -10.18 11.21
CA GLY A 127 1.01 -11.56 10.72
C GLY A 127 1.82 -11.81 9.43
N THR A 128 2.24 -10.77 8.70
CA THR A 128 3.10 -10.88 7.51
C THR A 128 4.60 -10.95 7.85
N LEU A 129 4.97 -10.64 9.10
CA LEU A 129 6.36 -10.68 9.55
C LEU A 129 6.88 -12.12 9.55
N GLY A 130 8.09 -12.30 9.02
CA GLY A 130 8.76 -13.59 8.86
C GLY A 130 8.20 -14.45 7.72
N ARG A 131 7.25 -13.93 6.96
CA ARG A 131 6.61 -14.62 5.84
C ARG A 131 7.15 -14.15 4.50
N ILE A 132 7.04 -15.02 3.50
CA ILE A 132 7.32 -14.70 2.11
C ILE A 132 6.00 -14.68 1.34
N MET A 133 5.71 -13.56 0.68
CA MET A 133 4.49 -13.37 -0.11
C MET A 133 4.82 -12.98 -1.56
N ASN A 134 3.97 -13.41 -2.48
CA ASN A 134 4.04 -13.02 -3.89
C ASN A 134 3.32 -11.68 -4.15
N VAL A 135 3.21 -11.27 -5.41
CA VAL A 135 2.52 -10.04 -5.83
C VAL A 135 1.05 -9.97 -5.42
N THR A 136 0.33 -11.10 -5.42
CA THR A 136 -1.09 -11.18 -5.04
C THR A 136 -1.31 -11.30 -3.54
N GLY A 137 -0.23 -11.45 -2.77
CA GLY A 137 -0.26 -11.57 -1.32
C GLY A 137 -0.42 -13.00 -0.81
N ASP A 138 -0.34 -13.99 -1.70
CA ASP A 138 -0.35 -15.41 -1.34
C ASP A 138 1.03 -15.82 -0.78
N PRO A 139 1.07 -16.65 0.29
CA PRO A 139 2.32 -17.11 0.86
C PRO A 139 3.02 -18.11 -0.07
N ILE A 140 4.33 -17.96 -0.22
CA ILE A 140 5.19 -18.85 -1.02
C ILE A 140 6.29 -19.52 -0.19
N ASP A 141 6.17 -19.49 1.13
CA ASP A 141 7.13 -20.08 2.07
C ASP A 141 6.74 -21.47 2.58
N GLU A 142 5.64 -22.05 2.09
CA GLU A 142 5.12 -23.37 2.51
C GLU A 142 4.76 -23.46 4.01
N ARG A 143 4.64 -22.33 4.73
CA ARG A 143 4.34 -22.30 6.17
C ARG A 143 2.84 -22.15 6.48
N GLY A 144 2.00 -22.59 5.56
CA GLY A 144 0.54 -22.44 5.64
C GLY A 144 0.06 -20.99 5.40
N PRO A 145 -1.21 -20.67 5.68
CA PRO A 145 -1.77 -19.36 5.40
C PRO A 145 -1.19 -18.25 6.28
N ILE A 146 -1.18 -17.01 5.77
CA ILE A 146 -0.80 -15.82 6.55
C ILE A 146 -1.96 -15.45 7.49
N LYS A 147 -1.67 -15.32 8.79
CA LYS A 147 -2.66 -14.91 9.80
C LYS A 147 -2.88 -13.40 9.74
N ALA A 148 -3.57 -12.94 8.71
CA ALA A 148 -3.85 -11.52 8.51
C ALA A 148 -5.21 -11.12 9.09
N THR A 149 -5.26 -10.01 9.83
CA THR A 149 -6.49 -9.40 10.33
C THR A 149 -7.08 -8.39 9.36
N LYS A 150 -6.25 -7.82 8.47
CA LYS A 150 -6.63 -6.77 7.53
C LYS A 150 -6.06 -7.06 6.15
N TYR A 151 -6.79 -6.59 5.14
CA TYR A 151 -6.37 -6.63 3.75
C TYR A 151 -6.40 -5.21 3.19
N ALA A 152 -5.35 -4.81 2.47
CA ALA A 152 -5.25 -3.50 1.84
C ALA A 152 -5.09 -3.62 0.32
N PRO A 153 -5.65 -2.70 -0.49
CA PRO A 153 -5.40 -2.68 -1.92
C PRO A 153 -3.94 -2.31 -2.21
N ILE A 154 -3.36 -2.89 -3.26
CA ILE A 154 -2.01 -2.51 -3.74
C ILE A 154 -2.00 -1.16 -4.47
N HIS A 155 -3.17 -0.63 -4.83
CA HIS A 155 -3.32 0.69 -5.42
C HIS A 155 -3.90 1.63 -4.37
N ALA A 156 -3.14 2.67 -4.05
CA ALA A 156 -3.58 3.74 -3.18
C ALA A 156 -2.98 5.06 -3.64
N ASP A 157 -3.72 6.14 -3.41
CA ASP A 157 -3.26 7.49 -3.69
C ASP A 157 -2.06 7.85 -2.80
N PRO A 158 -1.14 8.70 -3.30
CA PRO A 158 -0.06 9.21 -2.47
C PRO A 158 -0.61 10.07 -1.31
N PRO A 159 0.13 10.19 -0.20
CA PRO A 159 -0.25 11.09 0.90
C PRO A 159 -0.48 12.52 0.42
N GLU A 160 -1.48 13.18 1.01
CA GLU A 160 -1.78 14.58 0.67
C GLU A 160 -0.65 15.52 1.09
N PHE A 161 -0.56 16.69 0.46
CA PHE A 161 0.46 17.69 0.78
C PHE A 161 0.44 18.10 2.27
N THR A 162 -0.74 18.12 2.89
CA THR A 162 -0.96 18.43 4.31
C THR A 162 -0.44 17.36 5.27
N GLU A 163 -0.27 16.12 4.81
CA GLU A 163 0.24 14.99 5.60
C GLU A 163 1.77 14.84 5.50
N GLN A 164 2.42 15.60 4.61
CA GLN A 164 3.86 15.52 4.42
C GLN A 164 4.59 16.22 5.57
N SER A 165 5.46 15.48 6.27
CA SER A 165 6.32 16.08 7.29
C SER A 165 7.38 16.97 6.65
N THR A 166 7.63 18.12 7.28
CA THR A 166 8.69 19.06 6.90
C THR A 166 9.95 18.90 7.77
N SER A 167 9.97 17.96 8.73
CA SER A 167 11.11 17.76 9.61
C SER A 167 12.22 16.97 8.91
N ALA A 168 13.44 17.52 8.93
CA ALA A 168 14.63 16.81 8.50
C ALA A 168 15.30 16.15 9.72
N GLU A 169 15.18 14.82 9.80
CA GLU A 169 15.85 14.03 10.83
C GLU A 169 16.86 13.08 10.19
N VAL A 170 18.02 12.91 10.82
CA VAL A 170 19.03 11.95 10.35
C VAL A 170 18.70 10.55 10.87
N LEU A 171 18.69 9.58 9.98
CA LEU A 171 18.63 8.15 10.29
C LEU A 171 20.07 7.64 10.47
N VAL A 172 20.45 7.38 11.72
CA VAL A 172 21.75 6.77 12.04
C VAL A 172 21.74 5.30 11.62
N THR A 173 22.62 4.94 10.68
CA THR A 173 22.67 3.60 10.08
C THR A 173 23.68 2.67 10.76
N GLY A 174 24.67 3.22 11.47
CA GLY A 174 25.80 2.47 12.02
C GLY A 174 26.92 2.21 11.00
N ILE A 175 26.75 2.66 9.75
CA ILE A 175 27.73 2.48 8.67
C ILE A 175 28.54 3.77 8.54
N LYS A 176 29.82 3.72 8.94
CA LYS A 176 30.70 4.92 9.01
C LYS A 176 30.69 5.77 7.73
N VAL A 177 30.81 5.16 6.56
CA VAL A 177 30.86 5.91 5.29
C VAL A 177 29.53 6.61 4.98
N VAL A 178 28.40 5.99 5.34
CA VAL A 178 27.06 6.56 5.17
C VAL A 178 26.86 7.68 6.16
N ASP A 179 27.03 7.41 7.45
CA ASP A 179 26.74 8.36 8.52
C ASP A 179 27.65 9.60 8.46
N LEU A 180 28.87 9.48 7.91
CA LEU A 180 29.81 10.59 7.76
C LEU A 180 29.66 11.36 6.44
N LEU A 181 29.62 10.68 5.29
CA LEU A 181 29.70 11.34 3.98
C LEU A 181 28.34 11.56 3.32
N ALA A 182 27.38 10.68 3.55
CA ALA A 182 26.08 10.69 2.90
C ALA A 182 24.97 10.26 3.87
N PRO A 183 24.72 11.05 4.94
CA PRO A 183 23.77 10.69 5.98
C PRO A 183 22.36 10.55 5.42
N TYR A 184 21.66 9.50 5.85
CA TYR A 184 20.30 9.22 5.40
C TYR A 184 19.28 10.06 6.16
N ALA A 185 18.29 10.61 5.47
CA ALA A 185 17.17 11.29 6.09
C ALA A 185 16.07 10.28 6.45
N ARG A 186 15.52 10.36 7.68
CA ARG A 186 14.35 9.58 8.10
C ARG A 186 13.16 9.95 7.22
N GLY A 187 12.45 8.95 6.69
CA GLY A 187 11.36 9.15 5.73
C GLY A 187 11.82 9.55 4.32
N GLY A 188 13.13 9.64 4.09
CA GLY A 188 13.73 9.92 2.79
C GLY A 188 13.70 8.71 1.85
N LYS A 189 14.01 8.96 0.58
CA LYS A 189 14.25 7.92 -0.44
C LYS A 189 15.74 7.82 -0.69
N ILE A 190 16.28 6.61 -0.65
CA ILE A 190 17.71 6.34 -0.81
C ILE A 190 17.90 5.47 -2.04
N GLY A 191 18.85 5.83 -2.89
CA GLY A 191 19.26 5.04 -4.05
C GLY A 191 20.62 4.40 -3.84
N LEU A 192 20.70 3.08 -4.01
CA LEU A 192 21.96 2.34 -3.99
C LEU A 192 22.37 2.01 -5.42
N PHE A 193 23.22 2.84 -6.00
CA PHE A 193 23.69 2.68 -7.38
C PHE A 193 24.99 1.87 -7.41
N GLY A 194 25.03 0.85 -8.27
CA GLY A 194 26.24 0.05 -8.43
C GLY A 194 26.08 -1.12 -9.38
N GLY A 195 27.19 -1.60 -9.94
CA GLY A 195 27.24 -2.73 -10.87
C GLY A 195 26.87 -4.07 -10.25
N ALA A 196 26.93 -5.14 -11.03
CA ALA A 196 26.80 -6.50 -10.51
C ALA A 196 27.98 -6.83 -9.57
N GLY A 197 27.72 -7.55 -8.48
CA GLY A 197 28.78 -8.03 -7.58
C GLY A 197 29.41 -7.00 -6.63
N VAL A 198 28.98 -5.73 -6.64
CA VAL A 198 29.55 -4.68 -5.77
C VAL A 198 29.06 -4.72 -4.31
N GLY A 199 28.33 -5.76 -3.91
CA GLY A 199 27.85 -5.92 -2.53
C GLY A 199 26.56 -5.17 -2.17
N LYS A 200 25.72 -4.76 -3.14
CA LYS A 200 24.44 -4.06 -2.87
C LYS A 200 23.53 -4.84 -1.91
N THR A 201 23.35 -6.13 -2.16
CA THR A 201 22.48 -7.00 -1.34
C THR A 201 23.02 -7.11 0.08
N VAL A 202 24.33 -7.37 0.22
CA VAL A 202 25.02 -7.42 1.53
C VAL A 202 24.84 -6.10 2.30
N PHE A 203 24.95 -4.97 1.60
CA PHE A 203 24.74 -3.67 2.23
C PHE A 203 23.29 -3.47 2.71
N ILE A 204 22.29 -3.88 1.92
CA ILE A 204 20.87 -3.81 2.33
C ILE A 204 20.62 -4.69 3.55
N GLN A 205 21.20 -5.88 3.59
CA GLN A 205 21.09 -6.79 4.73
C GLN A 205 21.64 -6.18 6.01
N GLU A 206 22.83 -5.60 5.93
CA GLU A 206 23.46 -4.93 7.07
C GLU A 206 22.63 -3.71 7.54
N LEU A 207 22.05 -2.95 6.61
CA LEU A 207 21.14 -1.86 6.94
C LEU A 207 19.89 -2.36 7.70
N ILE A 208 19.27 -3.43 7.24
CA ILE A 208 18.09 -4.05 7.89
C ILE A 208 18.46 -4.51 9.30
N ASN A 209 19.58 -5.22 9.44
CA ASN A 209 20.08 -5.72 10.71
C ASN A 209 20.31 -4.59 11.73
N ASN A 210 20.99 -3.50 11.32
CA ASN A 210 21.27 -2.37 12.19
C ASN A 210 20.00 -1.59 12.56
N ILE A 211 19.09 -1.37 11.61
CA ILE A 211 17.81 -0.69 11.89
C ILE A 211 16.93 -1.53 12.82
N ALA A 212 16.83 -2.84 12.57
CA ALA A 212 16.02 -3.75 13.38
C ALA A 212 16.53 -3.88 14.83
N LYS A 213 17.86 -3.79 15.03
CA LYS A 213 18.50 -3.83 16.36
C LYS A 213 18.45 -2.49 17.09
N ALA A 214 18.77 -1.39 16.41
CA ALA A 214 18.93 -0.08 17.05
C ALA A 214 17.63 0.71 17.21
N HIS A 215 16.71 0.64 16.24
CA HIS A 215 15.51 1.48 16.21
C HIS A 215 14.21 0.72 16.51
N GLY A 216 14.29 -0.61 16.70
CA GLY A 216 13.10 -1.46 16.94
C GLY A 216 12.10 -1.44 15.78
N GLY A 217 12.52 -0.98 14.61
CA GLY A 217 11.68 -0.83 13.43
C GLY A 217 11.45 -2.16 12.73
N PHE A 218 10.32 -2.27 12.05
CA PHE A 218 10.03 -3.34 11.12
C PHE A 218 10.56 -2.97 9.73
N SER A 219 10.88 -3.97 8.93
CA SER A 219 11.37 -3.79 7.57
C SER A 219 10.55 -4.62 6.59
N VAL A 220 10.39 -4.11 5.37
CA VAL A 220 9.83 -4.88 4.26
C VAL A 220 10.88 -4.94 3.17
N PHE A 221 11.29 -6.14 2.81
CA PHE A 221 12.15 -6.34 1.65
C PHE A 221 11.28 -6.71 0.46
N THR A 222 11.43 -5.98 -0.65
CA THR A 222 10.68 -6.24 -1.88
C THR A 222 11.65 -6.56 -3.01
N GLY A 223 11.76 -7.84 -3.38
CA GLY A 223 12.61 -8.27 -4.49
C GLY A 223 11.87 -8.15 -5.82
N VAL A 224 12.22 -7.12 -6.61
CA VAL A 224 11.56 -6.80 -7.89
C VAL A 224 12.45 -7.24 -9.04
N GLY A 225 12.11 -8.34 -9.70
CA GLY A 225 12.88 -8.87 -10.81
C GLY A 225 14.30 -9.27 -10.43
N GLU A 226 14.53 -9.61 -9.17
CA GLU A 226 15.79 -10.18 -8.69
C GLU A 226 15.88 -11.67 -9.03
N ARG A 227 17.07 -12.25 -8.83
CA ARG A 227 17.27 -13.69 -9.00
C ARG A 227 16.67 -14.45 -7.82
N THR A 228 15.97 -15.54 -8.11
CA THR A 228 15.40 -16.44 -7.08
C THR A 228 16.46 -16.95 -6.11
N ARG A 229 17.68 -17.25 -6.60
CA ARG A 229 18.82 -17.62 -5.73
C ARG A 229 19.16 -16.51 -4.72
N GLU A 230 19.21 -15.26 -5.16
CA GLU A 230 19.55 -14.13 -4.28
C GLU A 230 18.48 -13.91 -3.20
N GLY A 231 17.20 -14.11 -3.55
CA GLY A 231 16.10 -14.10 -2.57
C GLY A 231 16.16 -15.27 -1.57
N ASN A 232 16.54 -16.46 -2.03
CA ASN A 232 16.72 -17.64 -1.17
C ASN A 232 17.88 -17.45 -0.19
N ASP A 233 19.04 -17.00 -0.68
CA ASP A 233 20.23 -16.75 0.14
C ASP A 233 19.92 -15.69 1.21
N LEU A 234 19.24 -14.60 0.82
CA LEU A 234 18.75 -13.56 1.73
C LEU A 234 17.85 -14.12 2.83
N TYR A 235 16.93 -15.03 2.49
CA TYR A 235 16.00 -15.61 3.47
C TYR A 235 16.74 -16.42 4.53
N HIS A 236 17.69 -17.27 4.12
CA HIS A 236 18.48 -18.06 5.05
C HIS A 236 19.45 -17.20 5.89
N GLU A 237 20.10 -16.20 5.29
CA GLU A 237 20.97 -15.27 6.01
C GLU A 237 20.19 -14.48 7.09
N MET A 238 18.94 -14.09 6.78
CA MET A 238 18.05 -13.46 7.76
C MET A 238 17.61 -14.40 8.89
N GLN A 239 17.52 -15.71 8.63
CA GLN A 239 17.28 -16.71 9.67
C GLN A 239 18.51 -16.87 10.58
N GLU A 240 19.70 -16.97 10.00
CA GLU A 240 20.97 -17.11 10.75
C GLU A 240 21.24 -15.89 11.64
N THR A 241 20.98 -14.68 11.12
CA THR A 241 21.13 -13.42 11.87
C THR A 241 19.98 -13.15 12.85
N SER A 242 19.02 -14.07 12.98
CA SER A 242 17.84 -13.98 13.86
C SER A 242 16.94 -12.76 13.60
N VAL A 243 17.00 -12.19 12.39
CA VAL A 243 16.10 -11.14 11.91
C VAL A 243 14.73 -11.72 11.56
N ILE A 244 14.75 -12.92 10.97
CA ILE A 244 13.58 -13.78 10.78
C ILE A 244 13.69 -14.93 11.76
N GLN A 245 12.69 -15.06 12.62
CA GLN A 245 12.56 -16.15 13.58
C GLN A 245 11.30 -16.93 13.26
N LEU A 246 11.45 -18.23 12.98
CA LEU A 246 10.32 -19.06 12.55
C LEU A 246 9.28 -19.25 13.66
N ASP A 247 9.75 -19.45 14.89
CA ASP A 247 8.90 -19.67 16.07
C ASP A 247 8.87 -18.47 17.03
N GLY A 248 9.40 -17.32 16.59
CA GLY A 248 9.56 -16.11 17.39
C GLY A 248 9.14 -14.84 16.67
N ASP A 249 9.54 -13.70 17.24
CA ASP A 249 9.17 -12.38 16.71
C ASP A 249 10.11 -11.97 15.56
N SER A 250 9.61 -12.13 14.34
CA SER A 250 10.30 -11.65 13.14
C SER A 250 10.14 -10.15 12.96
N LYS A 251 11.18 -9.48 12.42
CA LYS A 251 11.17 -8.03 12.18
C LYS A 251 11.07 -7.64 10.70
N VAL A 252 11.12 -8.63 9.80
CA VAL A 252 11.10 -8.43 8.35
C VAL A 252 9.93 -9.18 7.72
N ALA A 253 9.23 -8.55 6.77
CA ALA A 253 8.38 -9.24 5.80
C ALA A 253 9.07 -9.27 4.42
N LEU A 254 8.95 -10.39 3.71
CA LEU A 254 9.55 -10.55 2.37
C LEU A 254 8.46 -10.59 1.31
N VAL A 255 8.57 -9.73 0.30
CA VAL A 255 7.70 -9.70 -0.86
C VAL A 255 8.54 -9.96 -2.10
N PHE A 256 8.20 -10.98 -2.88
CA PHE A 256 8.98 -11.36 -4.05
C PHE A 256 8.14 -11.37 -5.32
N GLY A 257 8.76 -10.84 -6.38
CA GLY A 257 8.28 -10.88 -7.74
C GLY A 257 9.48 -11.09 -8.63
N GLN A 258 9.92 -12.35 -8.74
CA GLN A 258 11.25 -12.73 -9.20
C GLN A 258 11.38 -12.69 -10.74
N MET A 259 12.59 -12.86 -11.27
CA MET A 259 12.83 -12.87 -12.73
C MET A 259 12.02 -13.92 -13.51
N ASN A 260 11.63 -15.02 -12.88
CA ASN A 260 10.83 -16.08 -13.50
C ASN A 260 9.34 -15.74 -13.61
N GLU A 261 8.87 -14.69 -12.94
CA GLU A 261 7.47 -14.27 -12.98
C GLU A 261 7.17 -13.38 -14.19
N PRO A 262 5.90 -13.39 -14.67
CA PRO A 262 5.49 -12.57 -15.80
C PRO A 262 5.72 -11.08 -15.52
N PRO A 263 5.85 -10.25 -16.58
CA PRO A 263 6.07 -8.82 -16.43
C PRO A 263 4.97 -8.12 -15.62
N GLY A 264 3.74 -8.64 -15.62
CA GLY A 264 2.63 -8.12 -14.81
C GLY A 264 2.93 -8.16 -13.31
N ALA A 265 3.39 -9.31 -12.81
CA ALA A 265 3.78 -9.49 -11.42
C ALA A 265 4.93 -8.54 -11.04
N ARG A 266 6.00 -8.51 -11.86
CA ARG A 266 7.17 -7.66 -11.63
C ARG A 266 6.83 -6.17 -11.64
N ALA A 267 5.86 -5.74 -12.44
CA ALA A 267 5.41 -4.36 -12.48
C ALA A 267 4.55 -3.94 -11.28
N ARG A 268 4.02 -4.90 -10.51
CA ARG A 268 3.10 -4.64 -9.38
C ARG A 268 3.68 -4.99 -8.01
N VAL A 269 4.64 -5.89 -7.94
CA VAL A 269 5.21 -6.36 -6.67
C VAL A 269 5.81 -5.23 -5.81
N ALA A 270 6.38 -4.19 -6.44
CA ALA A 270 6.85 -3.00 -5.73
C ALA A 270 5.73 -2.31 -4.93
N LEU A 271 4.50 -2.30 -5.47
CA LEU A 271 3.33 -1.75 -4.79
C LEU A 271 2.89 -2.65 -3.65
N THR A 272 2.90 -3.97 -3.85
CA THR A 272 2.63 -4.96 -2.81
C THR A 272 3.55 -4.76 -1.60
N GLY A 273 4.85 -4.61 -1.85
CA GLY A 273 5.84 -4.27 -0.84
C GLY A 273 5.51 -2.99 -0.08
N LYS A 274 5.27 -1.90 -0.82
CA LYS A 274 4.93 -0.58 -0.26
C LYS A 274 3.71 -0.62 0.69
N TYR A 275 2.68 -1.39 0.34
CA TYR A 275 1.42 -1.40 1.09
C TYR A 275 1.29 -2.54 2.10
N SER A 276 2.18 -3.54 2.06
CA SER A 276 2.21 -4.67 3.01
C SER A 276 2.30 -4.24 4.49
N PHE A 277 2.87 -3.05 4.74
CA PHE A 277 3.08 -2.49 6.07
C PHE A 277 2.14 -1.34 6.43
N HIS A 278 0.98 -1.20 5.77
CA HIS A 278 -0.02 -0.20 6.18
C HIS A 278 -0.70 -0.59 7.51
N LEU A 279 0.10 -0.57 8.58
CA LEU A 279 -0.28 -0.70 9.97
C LEU A 279 -0.52 0.72 10.50
N TYR A 280 -1.80 1.08 10.60
CA TYR A 280 -2.31 2.28 11.27
C TYR A 280 -2.02 3.65 10.62
N PRO A 281 -2.94 4.63 10.79
CA PRO A 281 -2.78 5.98 10.27
C PRO A 281 -1.75 6.76 11.11
N SER A 282 -0.77 7.37 10.42
CA SER A 282 -0.31 8.76 10.57
C SER A 282 -0.27 9.44 11.95
N HIS A 283 -0.06 8.71 13.04
CA HIS A 283 0.23 9.28 14.37
C HIS A 283 1.37 8.55 15.06
N LEU A 284 2.59 8.87 14.66
CA LEU A 284 3.77 9.01 15.53
C LEU A 284 4.62 10.17 14.98
#